data_AF-A0AAD1MBX4-F1
#
_entry.id   AF-A0AAD1MBX4-F1
#
_cell.length_a   1.000
_cell.length_b   1.000
_cell.length_c   1.000
_cell.angle_alpha   90.00
_cell.angle_beta   90.00
_cell.angle_gamma   90.00
#
_symmetry.space_group_name_H-M   'P 1'
#
loop_
_entity.id
_entity.type
_entity.pdbx_description
1 polymer ?
#
loop_
_entity_poly.entity_id
_entity_poly.type
_entity_poly.pdbx_seq_one_letter_code
_entity_poly.pdbx_strand_id
1 'polypeptide(L)'
;MFKKSGLAVAISAALIAAAPVGNAATVLTIEGGFVGMQHLVHFVPTQLHGDLCKSPNHCQPVDYFAFPTNAFTAQGATNVQQAIARLPADEQIVLFGHSQGGQVVYADLRRFAADPATAPDPSRLTWVSIGNPENPYGGRRPKTESSTTPWLPVDTAYTGTEVIRQYDGWADWPDDTRNLLAVANALAGMFSIHTNYRNVDLNDPNNVRYTPDVAGQPGNVTYVWVPTKTLPLVAWAGPLAPALDKKLRPIIEKAYHRPVDIPDPHAPASASKRTATKVAKPDSKPKPKSSTASSARRK
;
A
#
# COMPACT_ATOMS: atom_id res chain seq x y z
N MET A 1 -10.09 -43.65 7.79
CA MET A 1 -11.09 -42.57 7.76
C MET A 1 -10.36 -41.24 7.90
N PHE A 2 -10.14 -40.50 6.81
CA PHE A 2 -9.76 -39.09 6.89
C PHE A 2 -10.50 -38.36 5.78
N LYS A 3 -11.51 -37.58 6.18
CA LYS A 3 -12.34 -36.76 5.29
C LYS A 3 -11.51 -35.58 4.78
N LYS A 4 -11.63 -35.32 3.48
CA LYS A 4 -11.18 -34.11 2.81
C LYS A 4 -11.94 -32.92 3.40
N SER A 5 -11.23 -31.90 3.89
CA SER A 5 -11.80 -30.57 4.09
C SER A 5 -11.37 -29.70 2.92
N GLY A 6 -12.33 -29.35 2.06
CA GLY A 6 -12.13 -28.40 0.97
C GLY A 6 -11.89 -27.01 1.55
N LEU A 7 -10.79 -26.39 1.15
CA LEU A 7 -10.49 -25.00 1.49
C LEU A 7 -11.41 -24.11 0.64
N ALA A 8 -12.35 -23.44 1.28
CA ALA A 8 -13.17 -22.41 0.64
C ALA A 8 -12.26 -21.22 0.33
N VAL A 9 -12.21 -20.81 -0.95
CA VAL A 9 -11.63 -19.53 -1.36
C VAL A 9 -12.62 -18.46 -0.91
N ALA A 10 -12.34 -17.82 0.22
CA ALA A 10 -13.02 -16.58 0.58
C ALA A 10 -12.46 -15.48 -0.31
N ILE A 11 -13.29 -14.97 -1.23
CA ILE A 11 -13.04 -13.68 -1.88
C ILE A 11 -13.25 -12.64 -0.77
N SER A 12 -12.21 -12.33 -0.02
CA SER A 12 -12.25 -11.24 0.95
C SER A 12 -12.33 -9.93 0.18
N ALA A 13 -13.55 -9.39 0.09
CA ALA A 13 -13.74 -7.97 -0.12
C ALA A 13 -13.17 -7.27 1.13
N ALA A 14 -11.88 -6.98 1.12
CA ALA A 14 -11.27 -6.14 2.13
C ALA A 14 -11.88 -4.74 1.97
N LEU A 15 -12.85 -4.44 2.82
CA LEU A 15 -13.36 -3.09 3.05
C LEU A 15 -12.15 -2.18 3.25
N ILE A 16 -12.15 -1.01 2.61
CA ILE A 16 -11.29 0.09 3.04
C ILE A 16 -11.46 0.18 4.56
N ALA A 17 -10.37 0.36 5.30
CA ALA A 17 -10.43 0.70 6.72
C ALA A 17 -11.05 2.10 6.87
N ALA A 18 -12.33 2.22 6.54
CA ALA A 18 -13.20 3.27 6.99
C ALA A 18 -13.45 2.98 8.47
N ALA A 19 -13.43 4.03 9.29
CA ALA A 19 -13.88 3.95 10.67
C ALA A 19 -15.22 3.20 10.72
N PRO A 20 -15.48 2.38 11.76
CA PRO A 20 -16.75 1.67 11.90
C PRO A 20 -17.90 2.66 11.68
N VAL A 21 -18.79 2.28 10.77
CA VAL A 21 -19.90 3.11 10.28
C VAL A 21 -20.80 3.45 11.47
N GLY A 22 -20.60 4.60 12.10
CA GLY A 22 -21.35 4.99 13.30
C GLY A 22 -20.92 6.31 13.96
N ASN A 23 -19.62 6.62 14.00
CA ASN A 23 -19.11 7.87 14.59
C ASN A 23 -18.32 8.69 13.56
N ALA A 24 -18.53 10.01 13.58
CA ALA A 24 -17.64 10.97 12.92
C ALA A 24 -16.20 10.76 13.42
N ALA A 25 -15.22 10.92 12.53
CA ALA A 25 -13.81 10.91 12.91
C ALA A 25 -13.15 12.27 12.71
N THR A 26 -12.25 12.66 13.62
CA THR A 26 -11.20 13.63 13.33
C THR A 26 -10.15 12.99 12.43
N VAL A 27 -10.01 13.52 11.23
CA VAL A 27 -8.94 13.13 10.30
C VAL A 27 -7.78 14.09 10.48
N LEU A 28 -6.73 13.63 11.15
CA LEU A 28 -5.50 14.40 11.32
C LEU A 28 -4.69 14.34 10.02
N THR A 29 -4.71 15.44 9.26
CA THR A 29 -4.03 15.50 7.95
C THR A 29 -2.62 16.04 8.08
N ILE A 30 -1.65 15.30 7.55
CA ILE A 30 -0.22 15.56 7.73
C ILE A 30 0.42 15.76 6.35
N GLU A 31 0.79 17.01 6.07
CA GLU A 31 1.30 17.43 4.77
C GLU A 31 2.65 16.81 4.39
N GLY A 32 2.89 16.69 3.08
CA GLY A 32 4.19 16.30 2.53
C GLY A 32 5.23 17.43 2.55
N GLY A 33 6.31 17.27 1.79
CA GLY A 33 7.45 18.19 1.73
C GLY A 33 7.18 19.57 1.11
N PHE A 34 6.29 20.36 1.73
CA PHE A 34 5.92 21.73 1.37
C PHE A 34 6.45 22.71 2.41
N VAL A 35 7.78 22.71 2.63
CA VAL A 35 8.50 23.49 3.66
C VAL A 35 7.94 24.92 3.78
N GLY A 36 7.37 25.25 4.95
CA GLY A 36 6.88 26.59 5.26
C GLY A 36 5.53 26.97 4.64
N MET A 37 4.90 26.09 3.86
CA MET A 37 3.61 26.35 3.21
C MET A 37 2.45 25.56 3.82
N GLN A 38 2.70 24.70 4.81
CA GLN A 38 1.69 23.79 5.40
C GLN A 38 0.51 24.55 6.03
N HIS A 39 0.79 25.71 6.62
CA HIS A 39 -0.20 26.59 7.25
C HIS A 39 -0.98 27.46 6.24
N LEU A 40 -0.58 27.45 4.96
CA LEU A 40 -1.20 28.24 3.88
C LEU A 40 -1.93 27.34 2.87
N VAL A 41 -1.42 26.12 2.66
CA VAL A 41 -1.91 25.19 1.66
C VAL A 41 -2.08 23.82 2.31
N HIS A 42 -3.33 23.40 2.45
CA HIS A 42 -3.67 22.05 2.89
C HIS A 42 -3.97 21.17 1.67
N PHE A 43 -2.94 20.49 1.18
CA PHE A 43 -3.02 19.63 0.00
C PHE A 43 -3.58 18.25 0.34
N VAL A 44 -3.20 17.67 1.48
CA VAL A 44 -3.60 16.33 1.92
C VAL A 44 -5.10 16.17 2.04
N PRO A 45 -5.87 17.09 2.67
CA PRO A 45 -7.33 16.97 2.77
C PRO A 45 -8.05 16.83 1.43
N THR A 46 -7.40 17.22 0.33
CA THR A 46 -8.00 17.21 -1.00
C THR A 46 -7.65 15.96 -1.81
N GLN A 47 -6.76 15.11 -1.30
CA GLN A 47 -6.36 13.87 -1.96
C GLN A 47 -7.46 12.81 -1.85
N LEU A 48 -7.42 11.78 -2.71
CA LEU A 48 -8.43 10.71 -2.73
C LEU A 48 -9.87 11.27 -2.84
N HIS A 49 -10.08 12.21 -3.77
CA HIS A 49 -11.32 12.99 -3.93
C HIS A 49 -11.79 13.79 -2.70
N GLY A 50 -10.92 13.94 -1.69
CA GLY A 50 -11.27 14.47 -0.38
C GLY A 50 -12.18 13.55 0.43
N ASP A 51 -12.33 12.29 0.03
CA ASP A 51 -13.31 11.35 0.60
C ASP A 51 -13.12 11.17 2.11
N LEU A 52 -11.88 11.17 2.59
CA LEU A 52 -11.59 11.05 4.01
C LEU A 52 -12.11 12.26 4.82
N CYS A 53 -12.14 13.46 4.23
CA CYS A 53 -12.58 14.69 4.89
C CYS A 53 -14.07 14.98 4.74
N LYS A 54 -14.82 14.14 4.02
CA LYS A 54 -16.26 14.34 3.84
C LYS A 54 -17.01 14.01 5.12
N SER A 55 -18.08 14.76 5.38
CA SER A 55 -19.04 14.47 6.44
C SER A 55 -19.45 12.98 6.41
N PRO A 56 -19.49 12.31 7.58
CA PRO A 56 -19.46 12.86 8.93
C PRO A 56 -18.06 13.21 9.46
N ASN A 57 -16.98 12.87 8.74
CA ASN A 57 -15.63 13.20 9.18
C ASN A 57 -15.34 14.70 9.08
N HIS A 58 -14.37 15.16 9.86
CA HIS A 58 -13.80 16.50 9.73
C HIS A 58 -12.28 16.42 9.70
N CYS A 59 -11.67 17.16 8.78
CA CYS A 59 -10.22 17.21 8.67
C CYS A 59 -9.64 18.33 9.55
N GLN A 60 -8.62 17.96 10.31
CA GLN A 60 -7.85 18.87 11.15
C GLN A 60 -6.37 18.76 10.76
N PRO A 61 -5.76 19.82 10.20
CA PRO A 61 -4.34 19.82 9.88
C PRO A 61 -3.46 19.69 11.12
N VAL A 62 -2.36 18.93 10.99
CA VAL A 62 -1.27 18.90 11.98
C VAL A 62 -0.04 19.55 11.36
N ASP A 63 0.23 20.78 11.77
CA ASP A 63 1.38 21.53 11.26
C ASP A 63 2.70 21.02 11.84
N TYR A 64 3.69 20.92 10.98
CA TYR A 64 5.08 20.68 11.33
C TYR A 64 5.98 21.22 10.21
N PHE A 65 7.27 21.40 10.50
CA PHE A 65 8.22 21.85 9.50
C PHE A 65 8.58 20.68 8.56
N ALA A 66 7.84 20.50 7.47
CA ALA A 66 8.01 19.36 6.54
C ALA A 66 9.23 19.52 5.61
N PHE A 67 10.42 19.59 6.21
CA PHE A 67 11.68 19.44 5.50
C PHE A 67 12.12 17.97 5.61
N PRO A 68 12.52 17.31 4.51
CA PRO A 68 12.66 15.85 4.42
C PRO A 68 13.90 15.31 5.15
N THR A 69 13.93 15.45 6.48
CA THR A 69 14.94 14.86 7.38
C THR A 69 14.25 14.07 8.49
N ASN A 70 14.98 13.09 9.04
CA ASN A 70 14.49 12.27 10.15
C ASN A 70 14.10 13.11 11.38
N ALA A 71 14.81 14.21 11.66
CA ALA A 71 14.52 15.08 12.79
C ALA A 71 13.15 15.74 12.66
N PHE A 72 12.82 16.25 11.48
CA PHE A 72 11.53 16.89 11.24
C PHE A 72 10.37 15.90 11.11
N THR A 73 10.63 14.71 10.57
CA THR A 73 9.66 13.60 10.64
C THR A 73 9.35 13.23 12.09
N ALA A 74 10.38 13.14 12.95
CA ALA A 74 10.20 12.87 14.38
C ALA A 74 9.46 14.01 15.10
N GLN A 75 9.71 15.28 14.73
CA GLN A 75 8.96 16.42 15.26
C GLN A 75 7.49 16.37 14.83
N GLY A 76 7.21 16.03 13.57
CA GLY A 76 5.84 15.85 13.07
C GLY A 76 5.07 14.80 13.88
N ALA A 77 5.69 13.65 14.14
CA ALA A 77 5.10 12.60 14.98
C ALA A 77 4.80 13.09 16.40
N THR A 78 5.69 13.90 16.99
CA THR A 78 5.42 14.52 18.29
C THR A 78 4.20 15.45 18.23
N ASN A 79 4.07 16.24 17.18
CA ASN A 79 2.92 17.14 17.00
C ASN A 79 1.61 16.36 16.78
N VAL A 80 1.65 15.24 16.05
CA VAL A 80 0.50 14.34 15.85
C VAL A 80 0.06 13.75 17.19
N GLN A 81 0.98 13.23 18.00
CA GLN A 81 0.64 12.69 19.32
C GLN A 81 0.03 13.74 20.26
N GLN A 82 0.55 14.96 20.24
CA GLN A 82 -0.06 16.07 20.96
C GLN A 82 -1.46 16.43 20.44
N ALA A 83 -1.69 16.32 19.12
CA ALA A 83 -3.02 16.52 18.55
C ALA A 83 -3.99 15.42 19.00
N ILE A 84 -3.57 14.15 18.95
CA ILE A 84 -4.35 13.01 19.47
C ILE A 84 -4.71 13.22 20.94
N ALA A 85 -3.76 13.64 21.78
CA ALA A 85 -3.98 13.84 23.21
C ALA A 85 -4.94 14.99 23.56
N ARG A 86 -5.19 15.90 22.62
CA ARG A 86 -6.18 16.99 22.77
C ARG A 86 -7.60 16.58 22.35
N LEU A 87 -7.75 15.46 21.66
CA LEU A 87 -9.05 14.97 21.23
C LEU A 87 -9.76 14.22 22.37
N PRO A 88 -11.10 14.21 22.41
CA PRO A 88 -11.87 13.40 23.36
C PRO A 88 -11.47 11.92 23.33
N ALA A 89 -11.57 11.25 24.49
CA ALA A 89 -11.17 9.85 24.67
C ALA A 89 -12.07 8.83 23.92
N ASP A 90 -13.21 9.26 23.40
CA ASP A 90 -14.14 8.52 22.56
C ASP A 90 -14.10 8.91 21.06
N GLU A 91 -13.41 10.00 20.72
CA GLU A 91 -13.24 10.47 19.33
C GLU A 91 -12.55 9.41 18.44
N GLN A 92 -13.13 9.13 17.28
CA GLN A 92 -12.48 8.29 16.26
C GLN A 92 -11.44 9.11 15.51
N ILE A 93 -10.27 8.53 15.25
CA ILE A 93 -9.13 9.21 14.65
C ILE A 93 -8.71 8.48 13.38
N VAL A 94 -8.49 9.25 12.31
CA VAL A 94 -7.79 8.78 11.11
C VAL A 94 -6.53 9.62 10.94
N LEU A 95 -5.36 8.99 10.94
CA LEU A 95 -4.14 9.68 10.50
C LEU A 95 -4.08 9.63 8.98
N PHE A 96 -3.97 10.77 8.31
CA PHE A 96 -3.87 10.84 6.85
C PHE A 96 -2.61 11.59 6.42
N GLY A 97 -1.64 10.87 5.86
CA GLY A 97 -0.33 11.43 5.49
C GLY A 97 -0.02 11.30 3.99
N HIS A 98 0.62 12.31 3.40
CA HIS A 98 1.19 12.24 2.06
C HIS A 98 2.70 12.41 2.07
N SER A 99 3.42 11.56 1.33
CA SER A 99 4.88 11.69 1.18
C SER A 99 5.58 11.70 2.54
N GLN A 100 6.22 12.80 2.96
CA GLN A 100 6.78 12.94 4.30
C GLN A 100 5.74 12.80 5.42
N GLY A 101 4.49 13.23 5.22
CA GLY A 101 3.43 13.00 6.18
C GLY A 101 3.13 11.51 6.39
N GLY A 102 3.29 10.67 5.36
CA GLY A 102 3.25 9.21 5.52
C GLY A 102 4.41 8.68 6.38
N GLN A 103 5.60 9.26 6.25
CA GLN A 103 6.75 8.94 7.10
C GLN A 103 6.50 9.34 8.57
N VAL A 104 5.79 10.44 8.80
CA VAL A 104 5.32 10.85 10.13
C VAL A 104 4.37 9.81 10.70
N VAL A 105 3.38 9.36 9.92
CA VAL A 105 2.47 8.26 10.34
C VAL A 105 3.27 7.00 10.70
N TYR A 106 4.23 6.59 9.87
CA TYR A 106 5.07 5.43 10.19
C TYR A 106 5.93 5.64 11.44
N ALA A 107 6.41 6.87 11.67
CA ALA A 107 7.13 7.21 12.89
C ALA A 107 6.25 7.10 14.15
N ASP A 108 4.98 7.51 14.07
CA ASP A 108 4.01 7.30 15.15
C ASP A 108 3.75 5.82 15.39
N LEU A 109 3.51 5.02 14.34
CA LEU A 109 3.30 3.57 14.48
C LEU A 109 4.51 2.86 15.10
N ARG A 110 5.74 3.27 14.76
CA ARG A 110 6.97 2.77 15.42
C ARG A 110 7.01 3.14 16.90
N ARG A 111 6.61 4.36 17.27
CA ARG A 111 6.55 4.80 18.68
C ARG A 111 5.48 4.06 19.47
N PHE A 112 4.30 3.87 18.88
CA PHE A 112 3.21 3.12 19.51
C PHE A 112 3.58 1.65 19.74
N ALA A 113 4.29 1.03 18.80
CA ALA A 113 4.81 -0.32 18.98
C ALA A 113 5.90 -0.40 20.07
N ALA A 114 6.73 0.64 20.21
CA ALA A 114 7.79 0.70 21.20
C ALA A 114 7.30 0.96 22.63
N ASP A 115 6.22 1.71 22.80
CA ASP A 115 5.56 1.94 24.10
C ASP A 115 4.03 1.80 24.02
N PRO A 116 3.50 0.55 23.98
CA PRO A 116 2.08 0.31 23.86
C PRO A 116 1.25 0.81 25.05
N ALA A 117 1.87 1.03 26.21
CA ALA A 117 1.17 1.45 27.43
C ALA A 117 0.71 2.92 27.36
N THR A 118 1.39 3.74 26.55
CA THR A 118 1.06 5.16 26.34
C THR A 118 0.46 5.43 24.95
N ALA A 119 0.38 4.40 24.11
CA ALA A 119 -0.13 4.49 22.76
C ALA A 119 -1.66 4.65 22.72
N PRO A 120 -2.24 5.32 21.69
CA PRO A 120 -3.69 5.40 21.53
C PRO A 120 -4.33 4.03 21.39
N ASP A 121 -5.54 3.83 21.91
CA ASP A 121 -6.27 2.56 21.74
C ASP A 121 -6.41 2.24 20.22
N PRO A 122 -5.93 1.06 19.75
CA PRO A 122 -6.04 0.70 18.34
C PRO A 122 -7.46 0.67 17.78
N SER A 123 -8.48 0.53 18.63
CA SER A 123 -9.89 0.55 18.23
C SER A 123 -10.42 1.94 17.86
N ARG A 124 -9.73 3.02 18.26
CA ARG A 124 -10.10 4.42 17.93
C ARG A 124 -9.18 5.08 16.91
N LEU A 125 -8.12 4.42 16.44
CA LEU A 125 -7.16 5.01 15.52
C LEU A 125 -6.93 4.09 14.31
N THR A 126 -7.23 4.61 13.13
CA THR A 126 -6.81 4.02 11.85
C THR A 126 -5.89 5.00 11.10
N TRP A 127 -5.29 4.54 10.01
CA TRP A 127 -4.43 5.39 9.20
C TRP A 127 -4.54 5.13 7.71
N VAL A 128 -4.31 6.18 6.93
CA VAL A 128 -4.14 6.14 5.49
C VAL A 128 -2.87 6.91 5.16
N SER A 129 -2.02 6.33 4.33
CA SER A 129 -0.82 6.99 3.84
C SER A 129 -0.76 6.84 2.33
N ILE A 130 -0.39 7.93 1.64
CA ILE A 130 -0.32 7.99 0.19
C ILE A 130 1.09 8.40 -0.24
N GLY A 131 1.67 7.64 -1.16
CA GLY A 131 2.97 7.97 -1.74
C GLY A 131 4.11 7.93 -0.71
N ASN A 132 4.09 7.02 0.27
CA ASN A 132 5.11 7.03 1.32
C ASN A 132 6.46 6.49 0.82
N PRO A 133 7.56 7.25 0.94
CA PRO A 133 8.90 6.76 0.57
C PRO A 133 9.43 5.61 1.44
N GLU A 134 8.83 5.41 2.62
CA GLU A 134 9.22 4.39 3.59
C GLU A 134 8.50 3.05 3.43
N ASN A 135 7.53 2.91 2.52
CA ASN A 135 6.79 1.66 2.35
C ASN A 135 7.70 0.50 1.90
N PRO A 136 7.52 -0.73 2.43
CA PRO A 136 8.45 -1.84 2.17
C PRO A 136 8.31 -2.48 0.78
N TYR A 137 7.22 -2.22 0.04
CA TYR A 137 6.91 -2.91 -1.23
C TYR A 137 7.10 -2.03 -2.47
N GLY A 138 8.00 -1.05 -2.39
CA GLY A 138 8.23 -0.10 -3.47
C GLY A 138 8.89 1.19 -3.02
N GLY A 139 8.82 1.53 -1.73
CA GLY A 139 9.41 2.75 -1.20
C GLY A 139 10.90 2.89 -1.57
N ARG A 140 11.28 4.12 -1.95
CA ARG A 140 12.66 4.43 -2.32
C ARG A 140 13.62 4.34 -1.14
N ARG A 141 13.21 4.76 0.06
CA ARG A 141 14.10 4.81 1.24
C ARG A 141 14.64 3.43 1.63
N PRO A 142 13.81 2.36 1.76
CA PRO A 142 14.33 1.01 1.98
C PRO A 142 15.37 0.53 0.94
N LYS A 143 15.38 1.10 -0.26
CA LYS A 143 16.28 0.71 -1.37
C LYS A 143 17.54 1.57 -1.46
N THR A 144 17.53 2.79 -0.91
CA THR A 144 18.63 3.75 -1.02
C THR A 144 19.25 4.13 0.32
N GLU A 145 18.63 3.75 1.42
CA GLU A 145 19.04 4.11 2.78
C GLU A 145 19.04 2.86 3.67
N SER A 146 19.90 2.89 4.70
CA SER A 146 19.92 1.86 5.73
C SER A 146 19.15 2.33 6.97
N SER A 147 18.35 1.44 7.56
CA SER A 147 17.71 1.66 8.85
C SER A 147 18.01 0.50 9.79
N THR A 148 18.17 0.79 11.07
CA THR A 148 18.34 -0.22 12.14
C THR A 148 17.02 -0.77 12.65
N THR A 149 15.89 -0.17 12.25
CA THR A 149 14.55 -0.58 12.62
C THR A 149 13.66 -0.70 11.39
N PRO A 150 12.66 -1.59 11.38
CA PRO A 150 11.66 -1.63 10.31
C PRO A 150 11.00 -0.27 10.16
N TRP A 151 10.86 0.20 8.91
CA TRP A 151 10.17 1.46 8.64
C TRP A 151 8.69 1.38 9.04
N LEU A 152 7.98 0.34 8.63
CA LEU A 152 6.65 0.04 9.17
C LEU A 152 6.72 -1.24 10.01
N PRO A 153 6.28 -1.23 11.28
CA PRO A 153 6.13 -2.45 12.06
C PRO A 153 5.14 -3.40 11.35
N VAL A 154 5.60 -4.60 10.98
CA VAL A 154 4.81 -5.57 10.20
C VAL A 154 3.60 -6.09 10.98
N ASP A 155 3.68 -6.10 12.30
CA ASP A 155 2.69 -6.57 13.27
C ASP A 155 2.01 -5.41 14.01
N THR A 156 1.94 -4.23 13.40
CA THR A 156 1.27 -3.07 13.98
C THR A 156 -0.18 -3.40 14.41
N ALA A 157 -0.57 -2.95 15.60
CA ALA A 157 -1.92 -3.13 16.12
C ALA A 157 -2.96 -2.25 15.38
N TYR A 158 -2.52 -1.23 14.65
CA TYR A 158 -3.40 -0.25 14.01
C TYR A 158 -3.73 -0.65 12.58
N THR A 159 -5.03 -0.72 12.28
CA THR A 159 -5.50 -0.94 10.91
C THR A 159 -5.18 0.26 10.03
N GLY A 160 -4.62 0.00 8.85
CA GLY A 160 -4.41 1.09 7.91
C GLY A 160 -4.16 0.68 6.47
N THR A 161 -4.14 1.71 5.62
CA THR A 161 -4.05 1.57 4.17
C THR A 161 -2.88 2.37 3.63
N GLU A 162 -1.95 1.70 2.96
CA GLU A 162 -0.84 2.33 2.24
C GLU A 162 -1.17 2.35 0.73
N VAL A 163 -1.29 3.54 0.16
CA VAL A 163 -1.76 3.74 -1.22
C VAL A 163 -0.58 4.16 -2.10
N ILE A 164 -0.30 3.36 -3.11
CA ILE A 164 0.88 3.47 -3.95
C ILE A 164 0.41 3.64 -5.40
N ARG A 165 0.68 4.77 -6.04
CA ARG A 165 0.47 4.90 -7.48
C ARG A 165 1.62 4.22 -8.20
N GLN A 166 1.31 3.39 -9.20
CA GLN A 166 2.30 2.72 -10.02
C GLN A 166 3.27 3.76 -10.62
N TYR A 167 4.56 3.52 -10.49
CA TYR A 167 5.66 4.40 -10.91
C TYR A 167 5.76 5.74 -10.17
N ASP A 168 5.08 5.93 -9.04
CA ASP A 168 5.47 7.00 -8.12
C ASP A 168 6.93 6.79 -7.73
N GLY A 169 7.86 7.64 -8.21
CA GLY A 169 9.28 7.46 -7.97
C GLY A 169 9.73 7.53 -6.51
N TRP A 170 8.87 7.93 -5.59
CA TRP A 170 9.15 7.85 -4.17
C TRP A 170 8.58 6.59 -3.54
N ALA A 171 7.37 6.17 -3.94
CA ALA A 171 6.62 5.09 -3.30
C ALA A 171 6.64 3.76 -4.06
N ASP A 172 7.08 3.76 -5.32
CA ASP A 172 7.15 2.63 -6.24
C ASP A 172 8.41 2.77 -7.10
N TRP A 173 9.57 2.65 -6.45
CA TRP A 173 10.91 2.67 -7.04
C TRP A 173 11.31 1.27 -7.56
N PRO A 174 12.01 1.15 -8.70
CA PRO A 174 12.45 -0.14 -9.22
C PRO A 174 13.44 -0.85 -8.28
N ASP A 175 13.34 -2.18 -8.22
CA ASP A 175 14.28 -3.07 -7.53
C ASP A 175 15.58 -3.23 -8.31
N ASP A 176 15.48 -3.39 -9.63
CA ASP A 176 16.66 -3.45 -10.51
C ASP A 176 16.97 -2.08 -11.11
N THR A 177 17.87 -1.34 -10.43
CA THR A 177 18.32 -0.02 -10.88
C THR A 177 19.28 -0.06 -12.08
N ARG A 178 19.70 -1.23 -12.55
CA ARG A 178 20.48 -1.37 -13.80
C ARG A 178 19.60 -1.17 -15.03
N ASN A 179 18.29 -1.35 -14.88
CA ASN A 179 17.33 -0.99 -15.91
C ASN A 179 17.11 0.54 -15.92
N LEU A 180 17.96 1.24 -16.69
CA LEU A 180 17.95 2.70 -16.74
C LEU A 180 16.62 3.29 -17.26
N LEU A 181 15.87 2.55 -18.08
CA LEU A 181 14.53 2.97 -18.51
C LEU A 181 13.55 2.97 -17.34
N ALA A 182 13.61 1.97 -16.46
CA ALA A 182 12.78 1.92 -15.26
C ALA A 182 13.12 3.03 -14.28
N VAL A 183 14.42 3.31 -14.08
CA VAL A 183 14.89 4.44 -13.25
C VAL A 183 14.43 5.77 -13.84
N ALA A 184 14.61 6.00 -15.14
CA ALA A 184 14.16 7.23 -15.80
C ALA A 184 12.63 7.39 -15.70
N ASN A 185 11.87 6.30 -15.85
CA ASN A 185 10.42 6.32 -15.67
C ASN A 185 9.99 6.64 -14.24
N ALA A 186 10.64 6.04 -13.24
CA ALA A 186 10.40 6.35 -11.83
C ALA A 186 10.74 7.81 -11.51
N LEU A 187 11.87 8.33 -12.01
CA LEU A 187 12.23 9.74 -11.87
C LEU A 187 11.19 10.67 -12.51
N ALA A 188 10.66 10.35 -13.69
CA ALA A 188 9.56 11.10 -14.28
C ALA A 188 8.29 11.05 -13.40
N GLY A 189 7.99 9.88 -12.83
CA GLY A 189 6.86 9.69 -11.92
C GLY A 189 7.03 10.38 -10.56
N MET A 190 8.27 10.56 -10.11
CA MET A 190 8.62 11.32 -8.90
C MET A 190 8.10 12.76 -8.93
N PHE A 191 8.01 13.37 -10.12
CA PHE A 191 7.52 14.73 -10.30
C PHE A 191 6.08 14.81 -10.82
N SER A 192 5.63 13.80 -11.58
CA SER A 192 4.32 13.81 -12.25
C SER A 192 3.24 12.95 -11.59
N ILE A 193 3.63 11.86 -10.92
CA ILE A 193 2.71 10.91 -10.28
C ILE A 193 2.62 11.21 -8.78
N HIS A 194 3.76 11.36 -8.12
CA HIS A 194 3.84 11.56 -6.67
C HIS A 194 3.09 12.79 -6.15
N THR A 195 3.09 13.86 -6.96
CA THR A 195 2.50 15.16 -6.63
C THR A 195 0.99 15.18 -6.78
N ASN A 196 0.34 14.08 -7.20
CA ASN A 196 -1.09 14.06 -7.45
C ASN A 196 -1.75 12.72 -7.13
N TYR A 197 -2.46 12.66 -6.01
CA TYR A 197 -3.35 11.57 -5.63
C TYR A 197 -4.82 12.02 -5.59
N ARG A 198 -5.10 13.23 -6.09
CA ARG A 198 -6.42 13.89 -5.99
C ARG A 198 -7.53 13.07 -6.61
N ASN A 199 -7.27 12.46 -7.76
CA ASN A 199 -8.26 11.73 -8.54
C ASN A 199 -8.19 10.20 -8.36
N VAL A 200 -7.57 9.73 -7.26
CA VAL A 200 -7.54 8.31 -6.93
C VAL A 200 -8.84 7.95 -6.22
N ASP A 201 -9.65 7.09 -6.84
CA ASP A 201 -10.73 6.40 -6.15
C ASP A 201 -10.17 5.13 -5.52
N LEU A 202 -10.19 5.05 -4.19
CA LEU A 202 -9.75 3.83 -3.50
C LEU A 202 -10.65 2.64 -3.82
N ASN A 203 -11.93 2.85 -4.10
CA ASN A 203 -12.88 1.80 -4.44
C ASN A 203 -12.81 1.34 -5.90
N ASP A 204 -11.93 1.95 -6.73
CA ASP A 204 -11.77 1.53 -8.12
C ASP A 204 -11.44 0.02 -8.17
N PRO A 205 -12.23 -0.80 -8.88
CA PRO A 205 -12.01 -2.23 -8.98
C PRO A 205 -10.70 -2.59 -9.70
N ASN A 206 -10.07 -1.65 -10.40
CA ASN A 206 -8.76 -1.83 -11.03
C ASN A 206 -7.60 -1.68 -10.04
N ASN A 207 -7.84 -1.17 -8.84
CA ASN A 207 -6.82 -1.13 -7.80
C ASN A 207 -6.45 -2.55 -7.35
N VAL A 208 -5.15 -2.81 -7.23
CA VAL A 208 -4.64 -4.10 -6.79
C VAL A 208 -4.32 -4.04 -5.30
N ARG A 209 -4.85 -4.99 -4.53
CA ARG A 209 -4.74 -5.01 -3.07
C ARG A 209 -3.89 -6.16 -2.58
N TYR A 210 -3.16 -5.92 -1.50
CA TYR A 210 -2.37 -6.92 -0.80
C TYR A 210 -2.39 -6.67 0.70
N THR A 211 -2.63 -7.71 1.48
CA THR A 211 -2.54 -7.69 2.93
C THR A 211 -1.57 -8.81 3.32
N PRO A 212 -0.36 -8.50 3.82
CA PRO A 212 0.59 -9.54 4.20
C PRO A 212 0.08 -10.32 5.41
N ASP A 213 0.40 -11.62 5.45
CA ASP A 213 0.12 -12.45 6.61
C ASP A 213 1.09 -12.15 7.75
N VAL A 214 0.56 -12.11 8.98
CA VAL A 214 1.29 -11.98 10.24
C VAL A 214 0.88 -13.16 11.13
N ALA A 215 1.87 -13.98 11.52
CA ALA A 215 1.64 -15.19 12.33
C ALA A 215 0.56 -16.15 11.77
N GLY A 216 0.44 -16.24 10.43
CA GLY A 216 -0.49 -17.15 9.75
C GLY A 216 -1.93 -16.64 9.65
N GLN A 217 -2.17 -15.36 9.89
CA GLN A 217 -3.44 -14.67 9.64
C GLN A 217 -3.19 -13.37 8.86
N PRO A 218 -4.18 -12.83 8.12
CA PRO A 218 -4.04 -11.53 7.48
C PRO A 218 -3.69 -10.44 8.52
N GLY A 219 -2.66 -9.64 8.23
CA GLY A 219 -2.26 -8.52 9.07
C GLY A 219 -3.20 -7.31 8.98
N ASN A 220 -2.84 -6.24 9.71
CA ASN A 220 -3.66 -5.02 9.82
C ASN A 220 -3.42 -3.99 8.71
N VAL A 221 -2.44 -4.20 7.83
CA VAL A 221 -2.04 -3.23 6.81
C VAL A 221 -2.45 -3.71 5.43
N THR A 222 -3.23 -2.90 4.72
CA THR A 222 -3.59 -3.16 3.32
C THR A 222 -2.82 -2.22 2.40
N TYR A 223 -2.06 -2.79 1.48
CA TYR A 223 -1.40 -2.05 0.41
C TYR A 223 -2.31 -2.00 -0.80
N VAL A 224 -2.43 -0.82 -1.40
CA VAL A 224 -3.29 -0.56 -2.56
C VAL A 224 -2.44 0.04 -3.67
N TRP A 225 -2.16 -0.74 -4.72
CA TRP A 225 -1.56 -0.22 -5.94
C TRP A 225 -2.64 0.35 -6.85
N VAL A 226 -2.43 1.59 -7.27
CA VAL A 226 -3.25 2.31 -8.23
C VAL A 226 -2.53 2.30 -9.58
N PRO A 227 -2.98 1.49 -10.56
CA PRO A 227 -2.31 1.38 -11.85
C PRO A 227 -2.30 2.69 -12.63
N THR A 228 -1.26 2.90 -13.44
CA THR A 228 -1.19 4.04 -14.36
C THR A 228 -1.57 3.62 -15.77
N LYS A 229 -2.35 4.48 -16.46
CA LYS A 229 -2.73 4.25 -17.86
C LYS A 229 -1.58 4.51 -18.84
N THR A 230 -0.61 5.36 -18.45
CA THR A 230 0.51 5.75 -19.29
C THR A 230 1.78 5.83 -18.45
N LEU A 231 2.86 5.25 -18.95
CA LEU A 231 4.20 5.35 -18.38
C LEU A 231 4.60 6.83 -18.26
N PRO A 232 4.99 7.31 -17.07
CA PRO A 232 5.47 8.68 -16.88
C PRO A 232 6.56 9.09 -17.88
N LEU A 233 7.45 8.17 -18.26
CA LEU A 233 8.55 8.42 -19.19
C LEU A 233 8.10 8.89 -20.58
N VAL A 234 6.90 8.47 -21.03
CA VAL A 234 6.40 8.72 -22.39
C VAL A 234 5.15 9.60 -22.41
N ALA A 235 4.67 10.05 -21.25
CA ALA A 235 3.45 10.83 -21.14
C ALA A 235 3.49 12.16 -21.93
N TRP A 236 4.68 12.72 -22.16
CA TRP A 236 4.88 13.91 -22.97
C TRP A 236 4.69 13.69 -24.48
N ALA A 237 4.67 12.44 -24.96
CA ALA A 237 4.65 12.11 -26.38
C ALA A 237 3.26 12.23 -27.04
N GLY A 238 2.27 12.78 -26.32
CA GLY A 238 0.93 13.04 -26.85
C GLY A 238 0.29 11.79 -27.50
N PRO A 239 -0.21 11.88 -28.75
CA PRO A 239 -0.85 10.74 -29.42
C PRO A 239 0.04 9.49 -29.59
N LEU A 240 1.37 9.62 -29.52
CA LEU A 240 2.29 8.48 -29.64
C LEU A 240 2.47 7.74 -28.31
N ALA A 241 2.08 8.34 -27.18
CA ALA A 241 2.30 7.78 -25.84
C ALA A 241 1.75 6.34 -25.67
N PRO A 242 0.55 5.97 -26.15
CA PRO A 242 0.05 4.60 -26.00
C PRO A 242 0.89 3.54 -26.72
N ALA A 243 1.44 3.88 -27.90
CA ALA A 243 2.28 2.96 -28.67
C ALA A 243 3.66 2.79 -28.01
N LEU A 244 4.24 3.88 -27.53
CA LEU A 244 5.50 3.86 -26.79
C LEU A 244 5.34 3.12 -25.45
N ASP A 245 4.23 3.36 -24.75
CA ASP A 245 3.92 2.68 -23.50
C ASP A 245 3.88 1.17 -23.70
N LYS A 246 3.03 0.70 -24.62
CA LYS A 246 2.89 -0.72 -24.94
C LYS A 246 4.23 -1.39 -25.26
N LYS A 247 5.17 -0.68 -25.88
CA LYS A 247 6.51 -1.20 -26.21
C LYS A 247 7.46 -1.20 -25.00
N LEU A 248 7.45 -0.13 -24.20
CA LEU A 248 8.43 0.07 -23.13
C LEU A 248 7.99 -0.52 -21.79
N ARG A 249 6.68 -0.60 -21.50
CA ARG A 249 6.15 -1.08 -20.23
C ARG A 249 6.62 -2.49 -19.89
N PRO A 250 6.61 -3.48 -20.78
CA PRO A 250 7.15 -4.81 -20.46
C PRO A 250 8.65 -4.81 -20.17
N ILE A 251 9.41 -3.83 -20.66
CA ILE A 251 10.84 -3.68 -20.37
C ILE A 251 11.02 -3.02 -19.00
N ILE A 252 10.24 -1.98 -18.71
CA ILE A 252 10.27 -1.24 -17.45
C ILE A 252 9.77 -2.11 -16.29
N GLU A 253 8.67 -2.83 -16.45
CA GLU A 253 8.08 -3.70 -15.42
C GLU A 253 9.02 -4.81 -14.95
N LYS A 254 9.97 -5.27 -15.78
CA LYS A 254 10.99 -6.27 -15.35
C LYS A 254 11.86 -5.79 -14.20
N ALA A 255 11.93 -4.48 -13.96
CA ALA A 255 12.72 -3.93 -12.88
C ALA A 255 11.97 -3.87 -11.54
N TYR A 256 10.67 -4.20 -11.51
CA TYR A 256 9.82 -4.10 -10.33
C TYR A 256 9.45 -5.48 -9.82
N HIS A 257 9.68 -5.72 -8.53
CA HIS A 257 9.33 -6.95 -7.82
C HIS A 257 8.36 -6.61 -6.69
N ARG A 258 7.08 -6.57 -7.03
CA ARG A 258 5.97 -6.31 -6.09
C ARG A 258 5.42 -7.64 -5.58
N PRO A 259 4.74 -7.67 -4.41
CA PRO A 259 4.03 -8.85 -3.94
C PRO A 259 2.76 -9.16 -4.76
N VAL A 260 2.46 -8.34 -5.76
CA VAL A 260 1.28 -8.46 -6.64
C VAL A 260 1.66 -8.19 -8.09
N ASP A 261 0.88 -8.76 -9.01
CA ASP A 261 0.94 -8.41 -10.43
C ASP A 261 0.01 -7.21 -10.70
N ILE A 262 0.56 -6.14 -11.28
CA ILE A 262 -0.24 -5.00 -11.74
C ILE A 262 -0.67 -5.26 -13.19
N PRO A 263 -1.97 -5.28 -13.51
CA PRO A 263 -2.44 -5.49 -14.88
C PRO A 263 -1.87 -4.46 -15.87
N ASP A 264 -1.41 -4.94 -17.01
CA ASP A 264 -1.01 -4.07 -18.13
C ASP A 264 -2.27 -3.39 -18.71
N PRO A 265 -2.35 -2.04 -18.74
CA PRO A 265 -3.49 -1.32 -19.29
C PRO A 265 -3.72 -1.58 -20.79
N HIS A 266 -2.74 -2.15 -21.50
CA HIS A 266 -2.81 -2.50 -22.91
C HIS A 266 -3.08 -3.98 -23.17
N ALA A 267 -3.25 -4.81 -22.13
CA ALA A 267 -3.56 -6.22 -22.30
C ALA A 267 -4.93 -6.40 -23.00
N PRO A 268 -5.05 -7.32 -23.97
CA PRO A 268 -6.34 -7.63 -24.57
C PRO A 268 -7.30 -8.13 -23.48
N ALA A 269 -8.57 -7.73 -23.54
CA ALA A 269 -9.59 -7.97 -22.50
C ALA A 269 -9.78 -9.45 -22.11
N SER A 270 -9.34 -10.40 -22.95
CA SER A 270 -9.36 -11.84 -22.67
C SER A 270 -8.25 -12.31 -21.71
N ALA A 271 -7.16 -11.54 -21.56
CA ALA A 271 -6.05 -11.83 -20.66
C ALA A 271 -6.30 -11.31 -19.23
N SER A 272 -7.03 -10.19 -19.09
CA SER A 272 -7.40 -9.61 -17.78
C SER A 272 -8.30 -10.54 -16.95
N LYS A 273 -9.10 -11.40 -17.59
CA LYS A 273 -9.91 -12.43 -16.90
C LYS A 273 -9.10 -13.67 -16.47
N ARG A 274 -7.85 -13.82 -16.90
CA ARG A 274 -7.06 -15.05 -16.70
C ARG A 274 -6.07 -14.99 -15.53
N THR A 275 -5.72 -13.82 -15.03
CA THR A 275 -4.89 -13.66 -13.81
C THR A 275 -5.64 -14.01 -12.53
N ALA A 276 -6.98 -14.10 -12.55
CA ALA A 276 -7.77 -14.58 -11.42
C ALA A 276 -7.84 -16.12 -11.29
N THR A 277 -7.21 -16.92 -12.17
CA THR A 277 -7.45 -18.38 -12.17
C THR A 277 -6.29 -19.28 -12.65
N LYS A 278 -5.05 -19.01 -12.27
CA LYS A 278 -3.97 -20.00 -12.47
C LYS A 278 -3.20 -20.30 -11.18
N VAL A 279 -3.82 -21.08 -10.30
CA VAL A 279 -3.07 -22.04 -9.46
C VAL A 279 -2.82 -23.27 -10.34
N ALA A 280 -1.56 -23.54 -10.62
CA ALA A 280 -1.12 -24.73 -11.32
C ALA A 280 -1.49 -25.99 -10.54
N LYS A 281 -2.09 -26.96 -11.24
CA LYS A 281 -2.44 -28.28 -10.72
C LYS A 281 -1.14 -29.08 -10.50
N PRO A 282 -0.90 -29.70 -9.33
CA PRO A 282 0.19 -30.65 -9.20
C PRO A 282 -0.20 -31.96 -9.91
N ASP A 283 0.62 -32.36 -10.88
CA ASP A 283 0.60 -33.73 -11.41
C ASP A 283 1.05 -34.72 -10.34
N SER A 284 0.24 -35.75 -10.09
CA SER A 284 0.62 -36.90 -9.26
C SER A 284 0.17 -38.22 -9.89
N LYS A 285 1.06 -38.85 -10.67
CA LYS A 285 1.68 -40.20 -10.57
C LYS A 285 0.88 -41.39 -9.95
N PRO A 286 1.33 -42.65 -10.10
CA PRO A 286 1.17 -43.59 -11.22
C PRO A 286 0.21 -44.79 -10.90
N LYS A 287 -0.09 -45.57 -11.94
CA LYS A 287 -1.00 -46.74 -12.01
C LYS A 287 -0.62 -47.90 -11.05
N PRO A 288 -1.57 -48.54 -10.34
CA PRO A 288 -1.26 -49.72 -9.52
C PRO A 288 -1.19 -51.01 -10.37
N LYS A 289 -0.14 -51.82 -10.13
CA LYS A 289 -0.03 -53.21 -10.62
C LYS A 289 -0.88 -54.13 -9.73
N SER A 290 -1.62 -55.02 -10.38
CA SER A 290 -2.39 -56.11 -9.77
C SER A 290 -1.49 -57.15 -9.12
N SER A 291 -1.78 -57.55 -7.89
CA SER A 291 -1.29 -58.80 -7.31
C SER A 291 -2.47 -59.75 -7.12
N THR A 292 -2.47 -60.81 -7.92
CA THR A 292 -3.32 -62.00 -7.81
C THR A 292 -3.05 -62.77 -6.52
N ALA A 293 -4.11 -63.27 -5.90
CA ALA A 293 -4.06 -64.27 -4.84
C ALA A 293 -3.58 -65.63 -5.37
N SER A 294 -2.84 -66.38 -4.56
CA SER A 294 -2.79 -67.84 -4.65
C SER A 294 -2.64 -68.46 -3.25
N SER A 295 -3.40 -69.53 -3.05
CA SER A 295 -3.53 -70.33 -1.83
C SER A 295 -2.40 -71.35 -1.64
N ALA A 296 -2.17 -71.79 -0.40
CA ALA A 296 -1.86 -73.17 0.07
C ALA A 296 -1.29 -73.06 1.49
N ARG A 297 -1.93 -73.53 2.57
CA ARG A 297 -2.24 -74.90 3.05
C ARG A 297 -1.02 -75.67 3.59
N ARG A 298 -1.13 -76.08 4.88
CA ARG A 298 -0.42 -77.16 5.62
C ARG A 298 1.05 -76.86 5.99
N LYS A 299 1.56 -77.20 7.18
CA LYS A 299 1.19 -78.11 8.28
C LYS A 299 1.61 -77.49 9.60
#